data_AF-A0A2C5YDZ8-F1
#
_entry.id   AF-A0A2C5YDZ8-F1
#
_cell.length_a   1.000
_cell.length_b   1.000
_cell.length_c   1.000
_cell.angle_alpha   90.00
_cell.angle_beta   90.00
_cell.angle_gamma   90.00
#
_symmetry.space_group_name_H-M   'P 1'
#
loop_
_entity.id
_entity.type
_entity.pdbx_description
1 polymer ?
#
loop_
_entity_poly.entity_id
_entity_poly.type
_entity_poly.pdbx_seq_one_letter_code
_entity_poly.pdbx_strand_id
1 'polypeptide(L)'
;MGRAISPRRSLWALGTVLVLFVLLVLRREQLMAAGGPRPQYFLKAKPARAAIARPSPPGASPDTIQNSTLGFERIFVVSLPTRTDRRDAFALQAAVTDIHFEFVDGVRGSDMAENAIPKTEAGQHIADAELGCWRSHMNVMQE
;
A
#
# COMPACT_ATOMS: atom_id res chain seq x y z
N MET A 1 61.85 -14.99 -15.41
CA MET A 1 61.42 -15.79 -16.57
C MET A 1 59.97 -15.43 -16.92
N GLY A 2 59.77 -14.49 -17.86
CA GLY A 2 58.43 -14.05 -18.27
C GLY A 2 57.84 -14.99 -19.32
N ARG A 3 56.68 -15.60 -19.04
CA ARG A 3 55.95 -16.43 -20.02
C ARG A 3 55.35 -15.52 -21.09
N ALA A 4 55.89 -15.59 -22.31
CA ALA A 4 55.30 -14.97 -23.49
C ALA A 4 53.93 -15.60 -23.78
N ILE A 5 52.87 -14.85 -23.54
CA ILE A 5 51.50 -15.23 -23.89
C ILE A 5 51.36 -15.04 -25.40
N SER A 6 51.25 -16.13 -26.14
CA SER A 6 51.07 -16.07 -27.60
C SER A 6 49.85 -15.23 -27.97
N PRO A 7 49.93 -14.33 -28.97
CA PRO A 7 48.89 -13.32 -29.27
C PRO A 7 47.52 -13.94 -29.58
N ARG A 8 47.50 -15.16 -30.12
CA ARG A 8 46.27 -15.92 -30.38
C ARG A 8 45.53 -16.29 -29.08
N ARG A 9 46.22 -16.71 -28.03
CA ARG A 9 45.59 -17.10 -26.75
C ARG A 9 45.01 -15.90 -26.00
N SER A 10 45.60 -14.72 -26.16
CA SER A 10 45.09 -13.46 -25.60
C SER A 10 43.77 -13.02 -26.26
N LEU A 11 43.66 -13.19 -27.58
CA LEU A 11 42.43 -12.88 -28.33
C LEU A 11 41.26 -13.81 -27.93
N TRP A 12 41.51 -15.10 -27.75
CA TRP A 12 40.48 -16.03 -27.25
C TRP A 12 40.08 -15.71 -25.80
N ALA A 13 41.04 -15.32 -24.94
CA ALA A 13 40.76 -14.95 -23.56
C ALA A 13 39.89 -13.68 -23.47
N LEU A 14 40.22 -12.64 -24.25
CA LEU A 14 39.42 -11.41 -24.31
C LEU A 14 38.00 -11.68 -24.85
N GLY A 15 37.88 -12.53 -25.88
CA GLY A 15 36.58 -12.96 -26.40
C GLY A 15 35.74 -13.67 -25.34
N THR A 16 36.32 -14.58 -24.56
CA THR A 16 35.61 -15.28 -23.48
C THR A 16 35.16 -14.34 -22.35
N VAL A 17 35.99 -13.36 -21.98
CA VAL A 17 35.63 -12.37 -20.96
C VAL A 17 34.50 -11.47 -21.45
N LEU A 18 34.53 -11.03 -22.71
CA LEU A 18 33.46 -10.23 -23.31
C LEU A 18 32.14 -11.01 -23.34
N VAL A 19 32.16 -12.28 -23.74
CA VAL A 19 30.97 -13.14 -23.77
C VAL A 19 30.42 -13.38 -22.37
N LEU A 20 31.27 -13.66 -21.38
CA LEU A 20 30.85 -13.80 -19.99
C LEU A 20 30.28 -12.50 -19.41
N PHE A 21 30.86 -11.34 -19.77
CA PHE A 21 30.36 -10.04 -19.37
C PHE A 21 28.99 -9.74 -19.98
N VAL A 22 28.81 -9.99 -21.28
CA VAL A 22 27.52 -9.86 -21.97
C VAL A 22 26.48 -10.81 -21.37
N LEU A 23 26.85 -12.07 -21.10
CA LEU A 23 25.95 -13.03 -20.44
C LEU A 23 25.57 -12.59 -19.02
N LEU A 24 26.48 -11.94 -18.29
CA LEU A 24 26.22 -11.43 -16.94
C LEU A 24 25.30 -10.21 -16.97
N VAL A 25 25.48 -9.31 -17.94
CA VAL A 25 24.57 -8.18 -18.16
C VAL A 25 23.17 -8.67 -18.58
N LEU A 26 23.09 -9.61 -19.52
CA LEU A 26 21.80 -10.19 -19.95
C LEU A 26 21.11 -10.98 -18.82
N ARG A 27 21.85 -11.68 -17.96
CA ARG A 27 21.29 -12.30 -16.74
C ARG A 27 20.82 -11.27 -15.73
N ARG A 28 21.53 -10.14 -15.57
CA ARG A 28 21.11 -9.05 -14.68
C ARG A 28 19.79 -8.44 -15.13
N GLU A 29 19.62 -8.20 -16.42
CA GLU A 29 18.35 -7.71 -16.98
C GLU A 29 17.21 -8.73 -16.77
N GLN A 30 17.48 -10.03 -16.92
CA GLN A 30 16.47 -11.07 -16.62
C GLN A 30 16.14 -11.19 -15.13
N LEU A 31 17.10 -10.92 -14.23
CA LEU A 31 16.86 -10.86 -12.79
C LEU A 31 16.07 -9.61 -12.35
N MET A 32 16.17 -8.51 -13.11
CA MET A 32 15.40 -7.28 -12.86
C MET A 32 14.03 -7.29 -13.58
N ALA A 33 13.90 -8.01 -14.70
CA ALA A 33 12.64 -8.22 -15.42
C ALA A 33 11.79 -9.34 -14.80
N ALA A 34 12.39 -10.24 -14.02
CA ALA A 34 11.69 -11.09 -13.08
C ALA A 34 11.26 -10.24 -11.88
N GLY A 35 10.31 -9.33 -12.12
CA GLY A 35 9.43 -8.86 -11.07
C GLY A 35 8.78 -10.09 -10.46
N GLY A 36 9.38 -10.59 -9.37
CA GLY A 36 8.79 -11.64 -8.57
C GLY A 36 7.33 -11.29 -8.27
N PRO A 37 6.46 -12.28 -8.01
CA PRO A 37 5.07 -11.99 -7.67
C PRO A 37 5.09 -10.87 -6.64
N ARG A 38 4.52 -9.71 -7.01
CA ARG A 38 4.41 -8.55 -6.11
C ARG A 38 4.00 -9.15 -4.79
N PRO A 39 4.69 -8.87 -3.67
CA PRO A 39 4.16 -9.27 -2.39
C PRO A 39 2.76 -8.67 -2.38
N GLN A 40 1.78 -9.54 -2.58
CA GLN A 40 0.46 -9.35 -2.05
C GLN A 40 0.78 -9.36 -0.57
N TYR A 41 1.20 -8.21 -0.05
CA TYR A 41 0.88 -7.85 1.31
C TYR A 41 -0.59 -8.09 1.30
N PHE A 42 -0.95 -9.28 1.78
CA PHE A 42 -2.31 -9.67 1.93
C PHE A 42 -2.85 -8.53 2.79
N LEU A 43 -3.51 -7.56 2.16
CA LEU A 43 -4.86 -7.24 2.52
C LEU A 43 -5.57 -8.61 2.48
N LYS A 44 -5.33 -9.39 3.52
CA LYS A 44 -6.40 -10.07 4.21
C LYS A 44 -7.24 -8.90 4.67
N ALA A 45 -8.00 -8.33 3.72
CA ALA A 45 -9.08 -7.44 4.02
C ALA A 45 -9.79 -8.22 5.11
N LYS A 46 -9.72 -7.70 6.34
CA LYS A 46 -10.65 -8.17 7.35
C LYS A 46 -11.97 -8.07 6.61
N PRO A 47 -12.74 -9.16 6.45
CA PRO A 47 -14.09 -9.03 5.92
C PRO A 47 -14.68 -7.91 6.76
N ALA A 48 -15.02 -6.78 6.11
CA ALA A 48 -15.41 -5.56 6.78
C ALA A 48 -16.35 -6.00 7.88
N ARG A 49 -15.85 -6.02 9.13
CA ARG A 49 -16.48 -6.79 10.20
C ARG A 49 -17.81 -6.12 10.32
N ALA A 50 -18.86 -6.81 9.84
CA ALA A 50 -20.08 -6.22 9.32
C ALA A 50 -20.10 -4.73 9.61
N ALA A 51 -19.76 -3.91 8.60
CA ALA A 51 -20.28 -2.55 8.62
C ALA A 51 -21.69 -2.67 9.19
N ILE A 52 -22.08 -1.78 10.09
CA ILE A 52 -23.48 -1.71 10.52
C ILE A 52 -24.25 -1.17 9.30
N ALA A 53 -24.15 -1.85 8.17
CA ALA A 53 -25.00 -1.81 7.03
C ALA A 53 -26.29 -2.40 7.56
N ARG A 54 -27.09 -1.52 8.18
CA ARG A 54 -28.52 -1.76 8.18
C ARG A 54 -28.89 -1.97 6.72
N PRO A 55 -29.46 -3.12 6.34
CA PRO A 55 -30.02 -3.25 5.02
C PRO A 55 -30.98 -2.07 4.83
N SER A 56 -30.82 -1.33 3.74
CA SER A 56 -31.69 -0.20 3.42
C SER A 56 -33.14 -0.66 3.58
N PRO A 57 -33.99 0.08 4.30
CA PRO A 57 -35.39 -0.32 4.49
C PRO A 57 -36.03 -0.64 3.14
N PRO A 58 -36.73 -1.77 2.99
CA PRO A 58 -37.41 -2.07 1.73
C PRO A 58 -38.40 -0.95 1.42
N GLY A 59 -38.11 -0.18 0.36
CA GLY A 59 -38.86 1.03 -0.02
C GLY A 59 -38.10 2.35 0.16
N ALA A 60 -36.79 2.34 0.50
CA ALA A 60 -35.97 3.54 0.58
C ALA A 60 -35.99 4.32 -0.75
N SER A 61 -36.54 5.54 -0.73
CA SER A 61 -36.48 6.45 -1.88
C SER A 61 -35.03 6.90 -2.12
N PRO A 62 -34.67 7.33 -3.33
CA PRO A 62 -33.37 7.95 -3.61
C PRO A 62 -33.02 9.07 -2.63
N ASP A 63 -34.04 9.78 -2.11
CA ASP A 63 -33.90 10.85 -1.13
C ASP A 63 -33.38 10.34 0.24
N THR A 64 -33.69 9.09 0.60
CA THR A 64 -33.19 8.45 1.83
C THR A 64 -31.69 8.17 1.75
N ILE A 65 -31.22 7.70 0.58
CA ILE A 65 -29.79 7.52 0.31
C ILE A 65 -29.07 8.88 0.42
N GLN A 66 -29.64 9.93 -0.18
CA GLN A 66 -29.05 11.28 -0.15
C GLN A 66 -28.88 11.85 1.27
N ASN A 67 -29.79 11.53 2.20
CA ASN A 67 -29.69 12.01 3.58
C ASN A 67 -28.68 11.23 4.42
N SER A 68 -28.64 9.89 4.29
CA SER A 68 -27.76 9.05 5.10
C SER A 68 -26.26 9.19 4.77
N THR A 69 -25.92 9.56 3.53
CA THR A 69 -24.53 9.79 3.09
C THR A 69 -24.27 11.25 2.71
N LEU A 70 -25.20 12.17 3.01
CA LEU A 70 -25.08 13.61 2.73
C LEU A 70 -24.77 13.94 1.26
N GLY A 71 -25.22 13.11 0.32
CA GLY A 71 -24.96 13.27 -1.11
C GLY A 71 -23.61 12.72 -1.59
N PHE A 72 -22.81 12.11 -0.72
CA PHE A 72 -21.62 11.34 -1.12
C PHE A 72 -21.99 9.87 -1.40
N GLU A 73 -21.14 9.16 -2.15
CA GLU A 73 -21.31 7.71 -2.32
C GLU A 73 -21.09 6.98 -0.99
N ARG A 74 -19.99 7.30 -0.30
CA ARG A 74 -19.56 6.68 0.97
C ARG A 74 -18.88 7.71 1.86
N ILE A 75 -19.06 7.57 3.18
CA ILE A 75 -18.37 8.38 4.20
C ILE A 75 -17.51 7.45 5.05
N PHE A 76 -16.19 7.68 5.04
CA PHE A 76 -15.24 6.84 5.77
C PHE A 76 -14.82 7.47 7.10
N VAL A 77 -14.69 6.64 8.13
CA VAL A 77 -14.11 7.00 9.42
C VAL A 77 -12.82 6.21 9.63
N VAL A 78 -11.69 6.91 9.55
CA VAL A 78 -10.36 6.35 9.79
C VAL A 78 -9.99 6.52 11.26
N SER A 79 -9.77 5.41 11.95
CA SER A 79 -9.41 5.39 13.37
C SER A 79 -8.46 4.24 13.65
N LEU A 80 -7.50 4.41 14.57
CA LEU A 80 -6.70 3.27 15.02
C LEU A 80 -7.61 2.19 15.63
N PRO A 81 -7.41 0.90 15.31
CA PRO A 81 -8.27 -0.17 15.83
C PRO A 81 -8.22 -0.30 17.36
N THR A 82 -7.18 0.23 18.00
CA THR A 82 -7.04 0.29 19.46
C THR A 82 -7.83 1.42 20.12
N ARG A 83 -8.28 2.42 19.35
CA ARG A 83 -9.07 3.57 19.83
C ARG A 83 -10.56 3.30 19.69
N THR A 84 -11.04 2.28 20.40
CA THR A 84 -12.45 1.86 20.38
C THR A 84 -13.36 2.97 20.90
N ASP A 85 -12.91 3.73 21.90
CA ASP A 85 -13.59 4.92 22.44
C ASP A 85 -14.03 5.90 21.34
N ARG A 86 -13.16 6.18 20.36
CA ARG A 86 -13.49 7.08 19.25
C ARG A 86 -14.46 6.45 18.27
N ARG A 87 -14.32 5.14 18.00
CA ARG A 87 -15.22 4.44 17.09
C ARG A 87 -16.63 4.33 17.66
N ASP A 88 -16.74 4.05 18.94
CA ASP A 88 -18.02 3.99 19.67
C ASP A 88 -18.69 5.37 19.68
N ALA A 89 -17.93 6.44 19.89
CA ALA A 89 -18.45 7.80 19.79
C ALA A 89 -19.02 8.12 18.40
N PHE A 90 -18.35 7.70 17.31
CA PHE A 90 -18.87 7.87 15.95
C PHE A 90 -20.07 6.98 15.66
N ALA A 91 -20.10 5.75 16.18
CA ALA A 91 -21.24 4.85 16.04
C ALA A 91 -22.49 5.39 16.75
N LEU A 92 -22.33 6.01 17.93
CA LEU A 92 -23.42 6.70 18.62
C LEU A 92 -23.91 7.91 17.83
N GLN A 93 -23.00 8.72 17.28
CA GLN A 93 -23.37 9.85 16.42
C GLN A 93 -24.16 9.38 15.20
N ALA A 94 -23.69 8.34 14.50
CA ALA A 94 -24.39 7.73 13.37
C ALA A 94 -25.81 7.29 13.74
N ALA A 95 -25.99 6.69 14.92
CA ALA A 95 -27.30 6.25 15.38
C ALA A 95 -28.27 7.40 15.66
N VAL A 96 -27.76 8.56 16.09
CA VAL A 96 -28.57 9.76 16.37
C VAL A 96 -28.90 10.54 15.10
N THR A 97 -27.96 10.61 14.16
CA THR A 97 -28.11 11.41 12.92
C THR A 97 -28.62 10.62 11.74
N ASP A 98 -28.72 9.30 11.85
CA ASP A 98 -28.99 8.37 10.74
C ASP A 98 -27.96 8.48 9.59
N ILE A 99 -26.73 8.94 9.91
CA ILE A 99 -25.62 8.99 8.96
C ILE A 99 -24.93 7.64 8.91
N HIS A 100 -24.64 7.16 7.71
CA HIS A 100 -23.91 5.92 7.50
C HIS A 100 -22.40 6.17 7.36
N PHE A 101 -21.61 5.54 8.25
CA PHE A 101 -20.16 5.58 8.23
C PHE A 101 -19.55 4.20 7.97
N GLU A 102 -18.50 4.17 7.16
CA GLU A 102 -17.66 2.99 6.94
C GLU A 102 -16.35 3.13 7.74
N PHE A 103 -16.13 2.23 8.69
CA PHE A 103 -14.94 2.26 9.53
C PHE A 103 -13.76 1.57 8.85
N VAL A 104 -12.65 2.29 8.70
CA VAL A 104 -11.40 1.77 8.17
C VAL A 104 -10.32 1.78 9.24
N ASP A 105 -9.55 0.69 9.31
CA ASP A 105 -8.46 0.54 10.27
C ASP A 105 -7.30 1.48 9.90
N GLY A 106 -7.03 2.45 10.79
CA GLY A 106 -5.85 3.30 10.70
C GLY A 106 -4.57 2.55 11.00
N VAL A 107 -3.47 3.02 10.42
CA VAL A 107 -2.13 2.44 10.47
C VAL A 107 -1.22 3.31 11.33
N ARG A 108 -0.34 2.71 12.15
CA ARG A 108 0.73 3.46 12.83
C ARG A 108 1.92 3.62 11.91
N GLY A 109 2.57 4.78 11.92
CA GLY A 109 3.80 4.98 11.14
C GLY A 109 4.87 3.96 11.47
N SER A 110 5.00 3.56 12.75
CA SER A 110 5.97 2.55 13.19
C SER A 110 5.73 1.14 12.61
N ASP A 111 4.52 0.85 12.11
CA ASP A 111 4.19 -0.45 11.51
C ASP A 111 4.49 -0.47 10.00
N MET A 112 4.92 0.66 9.42
CA MET A 112 5.27 0.75 8.00
C MET A 112 6.70 0.29 7.75
N ALA A 113 6.90 -0.42 6.63
CA ALA A 113 8.24 -0.76 6.19
C ALA A 113 8.99 0.50 5.72
N GLU A 114 10.26 0.62 6.08
CA GLU A 114 11.12 1.78 5.76
C GLU A 114 11.16 2.08 4.25
N ASN A 115 11.13 1.05 3.41
CA ASN A 115 11.13 1.18 1.96
C ASN A 115 9.80 1.69 1.36
N ALA A 116 8.72 1.70 2.14
CA ALA A 116 7.41 2.21 1.77
C ALA A 116 7.17 3.66 2.25
N ILE A 117 8.11 4.24 3.01
CA ILE A 117 8.03 5.61 3.49
C ILE A 117 8.33 6.57 2.32
N PRO A 118 7.44 7.54 2.03
CA PRO A 118 7.69 8.52 1.00
C PRO A 118 8.91 9.39 1.37
N LYS A 119 9.85 9.53 0.44
CA LYS A 119 11.05 10.35 0.64
C LYS A 119 10.70 11.82 0.42
N THR A 120 10.95 12.65 1.41
CA THR A 120 10.88 14.12 1.23
C THR A 120 12.07 14.59 0.40
N GLU A 121 11.93 15.72 -0.31
CA GLU A 121 13.01 16.28 -1.15
C GLU A 121 14.29 16.59 -0.34
N ALA A 122 14.13 16.91 0.95
CA ALA A 122 15.23 17.16 1.88
C ALA A 122 15.75 15.91 2.60
N GLY A 123 15.19 14.72 2.32
CA GLY A 123 15.55 13.47 3.00
C GLY A 123 15.21 13.45 4.50
N GLN A 124 14.35 14.36 4.96
CA GLN A 124 13.90 14.42 6.34
C GLN A 124 12.85 13.34 6.60
N HIS A 125 12.96 12.72 7.78
CA HIS A 125 11.98 11.74 8.25
C HIS A 125 10.68 12.47 8.65
N ILE A 126 9.56 12.02 8.10
CA ILE A 126 8.22 12.49 8.46
C ILE A 126 7.88 11.89 9.83
N ALA A 127 7.13 12.60 10.68
CA ALA A 127 6.78 12.06 11.99
C ALA A 127 5.90 10.80 11.87
N ASP A 128 6.08 9.82 12.77
CA ASP A 128 5.32 8.56 12.75
C ASP A 128 3.79 8.74 12.70
N ALA A 129 3.29 9.75 13.41
CA ALA A 129 1.86 10.07 13.42
C ALA A 129 1.37 10.56 12.05
N GLU A 130 2.18 11.38 11.38
CA GLU A 130 1.90 11.91 10.04
C GLU A 130 2.00 10.80 8.99
N LEU A 131 3.00 9.91 9.09
CA LEU A 131 3.12 8.73 8.24
C LEU A 131 1.93 7.79 8.37
N GLY A 132 1.50 7.51 9.61
CA GLY A 132 0.31 6.71 9.87
C GLY A 132 -0.94 7.34 9.29
N CYS A 133 -1.11 8.66 9.45
CA CYS A 133 -2.19 9.43 8.84
C CYS A 133 -2.19 9.31 7.31
N TRP A 134 -1.05 9.60 6.67
CA TRP A 134 -0.88 9.50 5.23
C TRP A 134 -1.22 8.09 4.72
N ARG A 135 -0.62 7.06 5.32
CA ARG A 135 -0.82 5.68 4.88
C ARG A 135 -2.28 5.24 5.03
N SER A 136 -2.94 5.67 6.09
CA SER A 136 -4.35 5.36 6.31
C SER A 136 -5.25 6.02 5.25
N HIS A 137 -4.99 7.27 4.87
CA HIS A 137 -5.72 7.93 3.78
C HIS A 137 -5.48 7.23 2.43
N MET A 138 -4.24 6.83 2.14
CA MET A 138 -3.93 6.08 0.92
C MET A 138 -4.61 4.70 0.85
N ASN A 139 -4.91 4.08 1.99
CA ASN A 139 -5.70 2.86 2.04
C ASN A 139 -7.16 3.13 1.68
N VAL A 140 -7.77 4.19 2.25
CA VAL A 140 -9.16 4.55 1.97
C VAL A 140 -9.37 4.92 0.50
N MET A 141 -8.41 5.60 -0.13
CA MET A 141 -8.50 5.94 -1.56
C MET A 141 -8.52 4.73 -2.52
N GLN A 142 -8.24 3.52 -2.02
CA GLN A 142 -8.26 2.29 -2.80
C GLN A 142 -9.58 1.51 -2.67
N GLU A 143 -10.49 1.97 -1.81
CA GLU A 143 -11.86 1.42 -1.65
C GLU A 143 -12.83 1.98 -2.71
#